data_AF-A0A6A5E9R8-F1
#
_entry.id   AF-A0A6A5E9R8-F1
#
_cell.length_a   1.000
_cell.length_b   1.000
_cell.length_c   1.000
_cell.angle_alpha   90.00
_cell.angle_beta   90.00
_cell.angle_gamma   90.00
#
_symmetry.space_group_name_H-M   'P 1'
#
loop_
_entity.id
_entity.type
_entity.pdbx_description
1 polymer ?
#
loop_
_entity_poly.entity_id
_entity_poly.type
_entity_poly.pdbx_seq_one_letter_code
_entity_poly.pdbx_strand_id
1 'polypeptide(L)'
;MALMGIQLVVSLLAASIMQRMAPHCSFARWLICNGSLFRFKHPSEGELCALAGKQMPKQTRRDRRQNGESKPLTVPKDIDLHLEKTPVNAIDALVLRFFLEYQWLIDFAVYATGVFLFTECYYSVVDASKEVNIGAIWCVLTVLFSLKTLHTLMSHYFRSEEGGERSVCLAFGFLSLLVAMLVLVVREDYLEFGLESGFSNLFDNLEVFAKQQGYADWSIPVTKLTVKLVLAAICSYIGALLAFPGLRMAQTHLDAVQMNSDRPLIQILLHMSFLSPVIVLVLWVKPIARDFLANAPMGKNSVTLVSSETFDSMRLWIIVALCVLRLALTRYHLQAYLNLAQKWVEQMKKEAGRIAAIDIQRKVTRIFCYLTVITLQYLVPVFLILFSTLALKALGDFSWVAGAEQTPAVTPALVMPTAAPVLPGGLDEDDEGMEDMEEDIQATVAHLTEAFAALRSVLTPLFFRGFFAFLTWWVAACQVISSLFGIYFHQYLMQN
;
A
#
# COMPACT_ATOMS: atom_id res chain seq x y z
N MET A 1 21.62 32.72 -3.55
CA MET A 1 21.41 32.06 -2.24
C MET A 1 20.71 30.73 -2.50
N ALA A 2 21.34 29.60 -2.15
CA ALA A 2 20.94 28.19 -2.38
C ALA A 2 19.76 27.96 -3.37
N LEU A 3 20.07 27.86 -4.67
CA LEU A 3 19.11 27.73 -5.78
C LEU A 3 18.26 26.45 -5.76
N MET A 4 18.67 25.41 -5.02
CA MET A 4 17.84 24.23 -4.75
C MET A 4 17.84 23.97 -3.24
N GLY A 5 16.65 23.95 -2.63
CA GLY A 5 16.50 23.57 -1.23
C GLY A 5 17.15 22.21 -0.98
N ILE A 6 17.81 22.02 0.17
CA ILE A 6 18.58 20.81 0.50
C ILE A 6 17.73 19.55 0.31
N GLN A 7 16.44 19.64 0.61
CA GLN A 7 15.48 18.56 0.39
C GLN A 7 15.38 18.13 -1.08
N LEU A 8 15.42 19.08 -2.01
CA LEU A 8 15.24 18.81 -3.44
C LEU A 8 16.49 18.13 -4.01
N VAL A 9 17.67 18.54 -3.56
CA VAL A 9 18.93 17.85 -3.86
C VAL A 9 18.89 16.40 -3.38
N VAL A 10 18.43 16.17 -2.13
CA VAL A 10 18.32 14.81 -1.57
C VAL A 10 17.28 13.98 -2.32
N SER A 11 16.17 14.58 -2.73
CA SER A 11 15.14 13.91 -3.54
C SER A 11 15.66 13.50 -4.92
N LEU A 12 16.36 14.39 -5.62
CA LEU A 12 16.98 14.09 -6.91
C LEU A 12 18.07 13.03 -6.78
N LEU A 13 18.87 13.10 -5.72
CA LEU A 13 19.88 12.08 -5.41
C LEU A 13 19.21 10.73 -5.16
N ALA A 14 18.15 10.66 -4.34
CA ALA A 14 17.42 9.44 -4.08
C ALA A 14 16.79 8.85 -5.35
N ALA A 15 16.22 9.69 -6.22
CA ALA A 15 15.67 9.26 -7.51
C ALA A 15 16.76 8.73 -8.46
N SER A 16 17.90 9.40 -8.54
CA SER A 16 19.05 8.99 -9.36
C SER A 16 19.67 7.68 -8.85
N ILE A 17 19.84 7.55 -7.53
CA ILE A 17 20.29 6.32 -6.88
C ILE A 17 19.30 5.19 -7.16
N MET A 18 18.00 5.42 -7.00
CA MET A 18 16.98 4.41 -7.29
C MET A 18 17.07 3.92 -8.74
N GLN A 19 17.17 4.84 -9.71
CA GLN A 19 17.29 4.47 -11.14
C GLN A 19 18.57 3.70 -11.45
N ARG A 20 19.71 4.09 -10.87
CA ARG A 20 21.01 3.45 -11.13
C ARG A 20 21.23 2.16 -10.34
N MET A 21 20.73 2.08 -9.11
CA MET A 21 20.93 0.93 -8.23
C MET A 21 19.85 -0.13 -8.35
N ALA A 22 18.67 0.17 -8.91
CA ALA A 22 17.62 -0.82 -9.16
C ALA A 22 18.11 -2.16 -9.75
N PRO A 23 19.02 -2.22 -10.75
CA PRO A 23 19.54 -3.49 -11.28
C PRO A 23 20.54 -4.20 -10.35
N HIS A 24 21.25 -3.48 -9.46
CA HIS A 24 22.33 -4.04 -8.64
C HIS A 24 21.90 -4.36 -7.19
N CYS A 25 21.16 -3.47 -6.55
CA CYS A 25 20.69 -3.61 -5.18
C CYS A 25 19.20 -3.29 -5.12
N SER A 26 18.38 -4.27 -4.75
CA SER A 26 16.94 -4.11 -4.60
C SER A 26 16.49 -4.76 -3.31
N PHE A 27 15.80 -3.98 -2.48
CA PHE A 27 15.21 -4.50 -1.25
C PHE A 27 14.10 -5.50 -1.57
N ALA A 28 13.37 -5.30 -2.67
CA ALA A 28 12.38 -6.24 -3.15
C ALA A 28 13.00 -7.62 -3.43
N ARG A 29 14.15 -7.66 -4.13
CA ARG A 29 14.89 -8.93 -4.35
C ARG A 29 15.35 -9.55 -3.04
N TRP A 30 15.88 -8.76 -2.11
CA TRP A 30 16.27 -9.24 -0.80
C TRP A 30 15.09 -9.82 0.00
N LEU A 31 13.91 -9.20 -0.08
CA LEU A 31 12.73 -9.64 0.67
C LEU A 31 12.33 -11.08 0.33
N ILE A 32 12.41 -11.45 -0.95
CA ILE A 32 12.04 -12.78 -1.45
C ILE A 32 13.24 -13.75 -1.52
N CYS A 33 14.44 -13.29 -1.85
CA CYS A 33 15.58 -14.15 -2.24
C CYS A 33 16.69 -14.29 -1.19
N ASN A 34 16.51 -13.80 0.05
CA ASN A 34 17.53 -13.90 1.10
C ASN A 34 17.70 -15.32 1.71
N GLY A 35 17.28 -16.36 1.01
CA GLY A 35 17.39 -17.77 1.45
C GLY A 35 16.43 -18.20 2.58
N SER A 36 15.61 -17.30 3.12
CA SER A 36 14.65 -17.62 4.19
C SER A 36 13.33 -18.21 3.69
N LEU A 37 13.02 -18.05 2.40
CA LEU A 37 11.81 -18.59 1.78
C LEU A 37 12.15 -19.86 1.00
N PHE A 38 11.32 -20.88 1.17
CA PHE A 38 11.45 -22.17 0.51
C PHE A 38 10.26 -22.40 -0.42
N ARG A 39 10.56 -22.60 -1.70
CA ARG A 39 9.62 -23.03 -2.74
C ARG A 39 9.70 -24.54 -2.94
N PHE A 40 8.64 -25.09 -3.51
CA PHE A 40 8.61 -26.48 -3.94
C PHE A 40 8.95 -26.58 -5.43
N LYS A 41 9.79 -27.55 -5.79
CA LYS A 41 10.02 -27.91 -7.19
C LYS A 41 8.80 -28.65 -7.74
N HIS A 42 8.49 -28.43 -9.02
CA HIS A 42 7.50 -29.27 -9.68
C HIS A 42 8.12 -30.67 -9.92
N PRO A 43 7.38 -31.75 -9.68
CA PRO A 43 7.89 -33.09 -9.85
C PRO A 43 8.11 -33.40 -11.34
N SER A 44 9.17 -34.14 -11.65
CA SER A 44 9.43 -34.55 -13.03
C SER A 44 8.43 -35.63 -13.47
N GLU A 45 8.13 -35.72 -14.77
CA GLU A 45 7.26 -36.81 -15.26
C GLU A 45 7.86 -38.19 -14.93
N GLY A 46 9.19 -38.32 -14.96
CA GLY A 46 9.92 -39.52 -14.58
C GLY A 46 9.72 -39.94 -13.14
N GLU A 47 9.78 -38.98 -12.22
CA GLU A 47 9.52 -39.18 -10.78
C GLU A 47 8.07 -39.59 -10.53
N LEU A 48 7.11 -38.92 -11.18
CA LEU A 48 5.69 -39.27 -11.10
C LEU A 48 5.40 -40.67 -11.67
N CYS A 49 6.05 -41.05 -12.77
CA CYS A 49 5.98 -42.39 -13.35
C CYS A 49 6.55 -43.45 -12.41
N ALA A 50 7.74 -43.19 -11.86
CA ALA A 50 8.41 -44.10 -10.93
C ALA A 50 7.55 -44.34 -9.67
N LEU A 51 7.02 -43.28 -9.08
CA LEU A 51 6.13 -43.37 -7.90
C LEU A 51 4.81 -44.09 -8.20
N ALA A 52 4.32 -44.00 -9.43
CA ALA A 52 3.11 -44.70 -9.86
C ALA A 52 3.34 -46.13 -10.37
N GLY A 53 4.57 -46.65 -10.25
CA GLY A 53 4.94 -47.97 -10.76
C GLY A 53 4.84 -48.11 -12.28
N LYS A 54 4.87 -47.00 -13.03
CA LYS A 54 4.81 -46.98 -14.49
C LYS A 54 6.18 -46.74 -15.09
N GLN A 55 6.53 -47.50 -16.13
CA GLN A 55 7.70 -47.18 -16.95
C GLN A 55 7.42 -45.93 -17.79
N MET A 56 8.43 -45.06 -17.92
CA MET A 56 8.37 -43.89 -18.81
C MET A 56 8.04 -44.34 -20.25
N PRO A 57 7.07 -43.70 -20.93
CA PRO A 57 6.82 -44.00 -22.34
C PRO A 57 8.05 -43.64 -23.18
N LYS A 58 8.73 -44.64 -23.74
CA LYS A 58 9.80 -44.41 -24.72
C LYS A 58 9.16 -43.81 -25.97
N GLN A 59 9.51 -42.58 -26.32
CA GLN A 59 9.11 -41.98 -27.60
C GLN A 59 9.72 -42.81 -28.74
N THR A 60 8.90 -43.67 -29.35
CA THR A 60 9.32 -44.44 -30.52
C THR A 60 9.22 -43.53 -31.75
N ARG A 61 10.20 -43.56 -32.66
CA ARG A 61 10.24 -42.75 -33.90
C ARG A 61 8.95 -42.81 -34.77
N ARG A 62 8.05 -43.77 -34.50
CA ARG A 62 6.78 -43.98 -35.21
C ARG A 62 5.66 -43.04 -34.76
N ASP A 63 5.71 -42.47 -33.55
CA ASP A 63 4.68 -41.55 -33.02
C ASP A 63 4.78 -40.14 -33.61
N ARG A 64 5.92 -39.78 -34.22
CA ARG A 64 6.12 -38.47 -34.87
C ARG A 64 5.27 -38.28 -36.13
N ARG A 65 4.57 -39.33 -36.61
CA ARG A 65 3.72 -39.29 -37.81
C ARG A 65 2.21 -39.27 -37.53
N GLN A 66 1.75 -39.51 -36.30
CA GLN A 66 0.34 -39.37 -35.95
C GLN A 66 0.10 -38.01 -35.30
N ASN A 67 -0.42 -37.09 -36.10
CA ASN A 67 -0.95 -35.81 -35.67
C ASN A 67 -2.29 -36.02 -34.93
N GLY A 68 -2.23 -36.66 -33.77
CA GLY A 68 -3.35 -36.81 -32.84
C GLY A 68 -2.85 -36.45 -31.45
N GLU A 69 -3.54 -35.57 -30.74
CA GLU A 69 -3.20 -35.11 -29.39
C GLU A 69 -2.76 -36.28 -28.51
N SER A 70 -1.46 -36.34 -28.20
CA SER A 70 -0.91 -37.37 -27.32
C SER A 70 -1.58 -37.22 -25.95
N LYS A 71 -2.39 -38.21 -25.54
CA LYS A 71 -3.07 -38.19 -24.24
C LYS A 71 -2.04 -37.91 -23.13
N PRO A 72 -2.29 -36.91 -22.28
CA PRO A 72 -1.33 -36.52 -21.26
C PRO A 72 -1.08 -37.68 -20.29
N LEU A 73 0.16 -37.82 -19.82
CA LEU A 73 0.55 -38.85 -18.87
C LEU A 73 -0.33 -38.74 -17.62
N THR A 74 -1.11 -39.78 -17.32
CA THR A 74 -2.00 -39.79 -16.14
C THR A 74 -1.47 -40.69 -15.04
N VAL A 75 -1.58 -40.19 -13.81
CA VAL A 75 -1.01 -40.76 -12.60
C VAL A 75 -2.14 -40.90 -11.55
N PRO A 76 -2.16 -41.96 -10.73
CA PRO A 76 -3.10 -42.05 -9.60
C PRO A 76 -2.94 -40.84 -8.67
N LYS A 77 -4.04 -40.37 -8.06
CA LYS A 77 -4.01 -39.23 -7.14
C LYS A 77 -3.44 -39.57 -5.77
N ASP A 78 -3.55 -40.83 -5.35
CA ASP A 78 -3.12 -41.39 -4.07
C ASP A 78 -1.61 -41.71 -3.99
N ILE A 79 -0.82 -41.28 -5.01
CA ILE A 79 0.63 -41.47 -5.01
C ILE A 79 1.28 -40.81 -3.78
N ASP A 80 2.32 -41.44 -3.27
CA ASP A 80 3.10 -40.89 -2.17
C ASP A 80 4.12 -39.84 -2.67
N LEU A 81 3.59 -38.71 -3.12
CA LEU A 81 4.38 -37.61 -3.66
C LEU A 81 4.86 -36.67 -2.54
N HIS A 82 6.16 -36.61 -2.34
CA HIS A 82 6.81 -35.62 -1.48
C HIS A 82 7.51 -34.56 -2.31
N LEU A 83 7.06 -33.31 -2.19
CA LEU A 83 7.65 -32.21 -2.95
C LEU A 83 9.01 -31.80 -2.37
N GLU A 84 10.03 -31.70 -3.21
CA GLU A 84 11.35 -31.22 -2.82
C GLU A 84 11.33 -29.70 -2.54
N LYS A 85 11.81 -29.31 -1.36
CA LYS A 85 11.95 -27.91 -0.94
C LYS A 85 13.29 -27.34 -1.41
N THR A 86 13.26 -26.15 -1.98
CA THR A 86 14.46 -25.40 -2.39
C THR A 86 14.35 -23.92 -2.02
N PRO A 87 15.46 -23.26 -1.67
CA PRO A 87 15.45 -21.83 -1.39
C PRO A 87 15.10 -21.03 -2.64
N VAL A 88 14.38 -19.92 -2.48
CA VAL A 88 14.05 -19.02 -3.59
C VAL A 88 15.30 -18.21 -3.99
N ASN A 89 15.73 -18.37 -5.24
CA ASN A 89 16.91 -17.69 -5.79
C ASN A 89 16.52 -16.49 -6.66
N ALA A 90 17.48 -15.58 -6.88
CA ALA A 90 17.28 -14.40 -7.72
C ALA A 90 16.93 -14.73 -9.19
N ILE A 91 17.46 -15.84 -9.73
CA ILE A 91 17.14 -16.29 -11.09
C ILE A 91 15.69 -16.77 -11.19
N ASP A 92 15.21 -17.48 -10.16
CA ASP A 92 13.83 -17.97 -10.11
C ASP A 92 12.82 -16.82 -10.02
N ALA A 93 13.24 -15.69 -9.44
CA ALA A 93 12.40 -14.51 -9.29
C ALA A 93 12.02 -13.86 -10.64
N LEU A 94 12.82 -14.04 -11.69
CA LEU A 94 12.57 -13.46 -13.01
C LEU A 94 11.32 -14.06 -13.71
N VAL A 95 10.93 -15.28 -13.32
CA VAL A 95 9.76 -15.98 -13.88
C VAL A 95 8.47 -15.62 -13.12
N LEU A 96 8.58 -14.82 -12.06
CA LEU A 96 7.44 -14.42 -11.24
C LEU A 96 6.59 -13.37 -11.96
N ARG A 97 5.27 -13.52 -11.85
CA ARG A 97 4.31 -12.63 -12.49
C ARG A 97 4.30 -11.26 -11.80
N PHE A 98 4.29 -10.16 -12.54
CA PHE A 98 4.37 -8.81 -11.97
C PHE A 98 5.65 -8.53 -11.15
N PHE A 99 6.76 -9.22 -11.46
CA PHE A 99 8.00 -9.04 -10.72
C PHE A 99 8.55 -7.60 -10.83
N LEU A 100 8.45 -6.97 -12.00
CA LEU A 100 8.92 -5.60 -12.20
C LEU A 100 8.10 -4.60 -11.40
N GLU A 101 6.77 -4.69 -11.45
CA GLU A 101 5.85 -3.84 -10.69
C GLU A 101 6.04 -4.01 -9.18
N TYR A 102 6.24 -5.26 -8.75
CA TYR A 102 6.62 -5.61 -7.38
C TYR A 102 7.92 -4.94 -6.96
N GLN A 103 8.97 -5.08 -7.78
CA GLN A 103 10.29 -4.54 -7.47
C GLN A 103 10.24 -3.03 -7.35
N TRP A 104 9.64 -2.36 -8.34
CA TRP A 104 9.51 -0.91 -8.36
C TRP A 104 8.75 -0.37 -7.14
N LEU A 105 7.60 -0.96 -6.79
CA LEU A 105 6.82 -0.45 -5.67
C LEU A 105 7.55 -0.57 -4.34
N ILE A 106 8.18 -1.72 -4.08
CA ILE A 106 8.86 -1.95 -2.81
C ILE A 106 10.11 -1.10 -2.70
N ASP A 107 10.94 -1.06 -3.74
CA ASP A 107 12.15 -0.24 -3.71
C ASP A 107 11.76 1.24 -3.56
N PHE A 108 10.74 1.71 -4.30
CA PHE A 108 10.22 3.08 -4.17
C PHE A 108 9.74 3.38 -2.74
N ALA A 109 9.01 2.47 -2.10
CA ALA A 109 8.56 2.65 -0.71
C ALA A 109 9.72 2.74 0.29
N VAL A 110 10.80 1.97 0.09
CA VAL A 110 12.00 2.05 0.93
C VAL A 110 12.70 3.39 0.75
N TYR A 111 12.89 3.85 -0.49
CA TYR A 111 13.46 5.17 -0.76
C TYR A 111 12.57 6.30 -0.22
N ALA A 112 11.25 6.22 -0.41
CA ALA A 112 10.28 7.18 0.15
C ALA A 112 10.38 7.27 1.67
N THR A 113 10.54 6.14 2.35
CA THR A 113 10.75 6.09 3.81
C THR A 113 12.05 6.77 4.19
N GLY A 114 13.16 6.48 3.47
CA GLY A 114 14.45 7.11 3.71
C GLY A 114 14.41 8.63 3.52
N VAL A 115 13.79 9.10 2.43
CA VAL A 115 13.61 10.54 2.16
C VAL A 115 12.76 11.19 3.25
N PHE A 116 11.65 10.56 3.65
CA PHE A 116 10.80 11.07 4.71
C PHE A 116 11.55 11.19 6.05
N LEU A 117 12.28 10.14 6.47
CA LEU A 117 13.08 10.18 7.70
C LEU A 117 14.18 11.24 7.65
N PHE A 118 14.82 11.42 6.48
CA PHE A 118 15.77 12.50 6.27
C PHE A 118 15.11 13.87 6.43
N THR A 119 13.95 14.09 5.80
CA THR A 119 13.19 15.35 5.92
C THR A 119 12.82 15.63 7.38
N GLU A 120 12.39 14.63 8.13
CA GLU A 120 12.07 14.76 9.56
C GLU A 120 13.29 15.11 10.41
N CYS A 121 14.42 14.44 10.16
CA CYS A 121 15.69 14.76 10.82
C CYS A 121 16.13 16.19 10.49
N TYR A 122 16.03 16.59 9.23
CA TYR A 122 16.36 17.93 8.78
C TYR A 122 15.51 19.00 9.48
N TYR A 123 14.18 18.81 9.56
CA TYR A 123 13.31 19.73 10.30
C TYR A 123 13.54 19.76 11.80
N SER A 124 14.05 18.67 12.40
CA SER A 124 14.39 18.66 13.82
C SER A 124 15.66 19.46 14.14
N VAL A 125 16.53 19.69 13.15
CA VAL A 125 17.82 20.38 13.30
C VAL A 125 17.78 21.80 12.74
N VAL A 126 17.00 22.03 11.68
CA VAL A 126 16.92 23.30 10.95
C VAL A 126 15.45 23.75 10.91
N ASP A 127 15.18 24.99 11.35
CA ASP A 127 13.86 25.62 11.20
C ASP A 127 13.65 26.03 9.73
N ALA A 128 13.30 25.02 8.91
CA ALA A 128 13.04 25.16 7.48
C ALA A 128 11.52 25.25 7.20
N SER A 129 10.79 25.96 8.05
CA SER A 129 9.32 26.18 7.95
C SER A 129 8.86 26.82 6.63
N LYS A 130 9.78 27.37 5.84
CA LYS A 130 9.52 27.98 4.52
C LYS A 130 9.72 27.05 3.32
N GLU A 131 10.30 25.87 3.49
CA GLU A 131 10.55 24.93 2.37
C GLU A 131 9.35 24.00 2.11
N VAL A 132 9.20 23.55 0.86
CA VAL A 132 8.22 22.53 0.48
C VAL A 132 8.62 21.20 1.12
N ASN A 133 7.69 20.53 1.82
CA ASN A 133 7.96 19.23 2.44
C ASN A 133 8.03 18.13 1.37
N ILE A 134 9.24 17.84 0.89
CA ILE A 134 9.43 16.85 -0.18
C ILE A 134 9.19 15.43 0.31
N GLY A 135 9.47 15.13 1.58
CA GLY A 135 9.13 13.86 2.20
C GLY A 135 7.63 13.54 2.11
N ALA A 136 6.77 14.55 2.29
CA ALA A 136 5.33 14.42 2.11
C ALA A 136 4.96 14.06 0.65
N ILE A 137 5.62 14.67 -0.34
CA ILE A 137 5.39 14.36 -1.76
C ILE A 137 5.70 12.89 -2.06
N TRP A 138 6.82 12.36 -1.56
CA TRP A 138 7.16 10.95 -1.70
C TRP A 138 6.12 10.03 -1.05
N CYS A 139 5.56 10.43 0.10
CA CYS A 139 4.48 9.70 0.75
C CYS A 139 3.22 9.66 -0.10
N VAL A 140 2.77 10.81 -0.63
CA VAL A 140 1.60 10.89 -1.52
C VAL A 140 1.82 10.08 -2.80
N LEU A 141 3.01 10.19 -3.43
CA LEU A 141 3.37 9.38 -4.59
C LEU A 141 3.34 7.88 -4.28
N THR A 142 3.76 7.47 -3.08
CA THR A 142 3.71 6.06 -2.67
C THR A 142 2.27 5.56 -2.50
N VAL A 143 1.37 6.40 -1.98
CA VAL A 143 -0.07 6.10 -1.90
C VAL A 143 -0.65 5.95 -3.31
N LEU A 144 -0.36 6.87 -4.22
CA LEU A 144 -0.82 6.80 -5.61
C LEU A 144 -0.27 5.58 -6.35
N PHE A 145 1.01 5.27 -6.18
CA PHE A 145 1.64 4.10 -6.78
C PHE A 145 1.05 2.80 -6.21
N SER A 146 0.73 2.78 -4.92
CA SER A 146 0.03 1.67 -4.28
C SER A 146 -1.37 1.44 -4.87
N LEU A 147 -2.16 2.50 -5.03
CA LEU A 147 -3.49 2.42 -5.67
C LEU A 147 -3.40 1.97 -7.13
N LYS A 148 -2.44 2.50 -7.90
CA LYS A 148 -2.16 2.06 -9.28
C LYS A 148 -1.86 0.56 -9.32
N THR A 149 -0.99 0.07 -8.43
CA THR A 149 -0.63 -1.36 -8.38
C THR A 149 -1.83 -2.24 -8.05
N LEU A 150 -2.69 -1.84 -7.10
CA LEU A 150 -3.95 -2.56 -6.85
C LEU A 150 -4.87 -2.54 -8.06
N HIS A 151 -4.99 -1.42 -8.76
CA HIS A 151 -5.79 -1.34 -9.98
C HIS A 151 -5.26 -2.28 -11.07
N THR A 152 -3.93 -2.34 -11.26
CA THR A 152 -3.31 -3.26 -12.22
C THR A 152 -3.59 -4.72 -11.87
N LEU A 153 -3.47 -5.09 -10.59
CA LEU A 153 -3.83 -6.43 -10.11
C LEU A 153 -5.32 -6.72 -10.33
N MET A 154 -6.19 -5.76 -10.01
CA MET A 154 -7.63 -5.86 -10.19
C MET A 154 -8.02 -6.07 -11.65
N SER A 155 -7.46 -5.26 -12.56
CA SER A 155 -7.69 -5.35 -13.99
C SER A 155 -7.36 -6.75 -14.53
N HIS A 156 -6.33 -7.40 -13.98
CA HIS A 156 -5.97 -8.76 -14.34
C HIS A 156 -7.06 -9.78 -13.97
N TYR A 157 -7.67 -9.67 -12.78
CA TYR A 157 -8.82 -10.52 -12.39
C TYR A 157 -10.04 -10.26 -13.30
N PHE A 158 -10.27 -9.00 -13.68
CA PHE A 158 -11.33 -8.64 -14.62
C PHE A 158 -11.11 -9.14 -16.05
N ARG A 159 -9.88 -9.55 -16.41
CA ARG A 159 -9.58 -10.17 -17.71
C ARG A 159 -9.57 -11.70 -17.66
N SER A 160 -9.60 -12.30 -16.47
CA SER A 160 -9.65 -13.77 -16.30
C SER A 160 -10.92 -14.36 -16.92
N GLU A 161 -10.82 -15.46 -17.68
CA GLU A 161 -11.97 -16.11 -18.33
C GLU A 161 -12.99 -16.66 -17.32
N GLU A 162 -12.56 -16.95 -16.09
CA GLU A 162 -13.41 -17.40 -15.01
C GLU A 162 -14.18 -16.21 -14.40
N GLY A 163 -15.49 -16.15 -14.63
CA GLY A 163 -16.35 -15.03 -14.18
C GLY A 163 -16.45 -14.85 -12.65
N GLY A 164 -16.05 -15.86 -11.87
CA GLY A 164 -16.14 -15.85 -10.40
C GLY A 164 -15.25 -14.79 -9.73
N GLU A 165 -14.04 -14.56 -10.24
CA GLU A 165 -13.16 -13.52 -9.67
C GLU A 165 -13.73 -12.12 -9.84
N ARG A 166 -14.38 -11.87 -10.97
CA ARG A 166 -15.00 -10.58 -11.32
C ARG A 166 -16.21 -10.30 -10.44
N SER A 167 -17.06 -11.32 -10.24
CA SER A 167 -18.27 -11.18 -9.43
C SER A 167 -17.93 -10.91 -7.96
N VAL A 168 -16.89 -11.54 -7.42
CA VAL A 168 -16.41 -11.28 -6.05
C VAL A 168 -15.99 -9.81 -5.91
N CYS A 169 -15.21 -9.26 -6.84
CA CYS A 169 -14.81 -7.86 -6.77
C CYS A 169 -15.98 -6.88 -6.88
N LEU A 170 -16.94 -7.15 -7.76
CA LEU A 170 -18.16 -6.32 -7.87
C LEU A 170 -19.01 -6.39 -6.60
N ALA A 171 -19.14 -7.57 -6.00
CA ALA A 171 -19.87 -7.75 -4.74
C ALA A 171 -19.21 -6.97 -3.59
N PHE A 172 -17.88 -7.03 -3.47
CA PHE A 172 -17.15 -6.23 -2.47
C PHE A 172 -17.22 -4.73 -2.74
N GLY A 173 -17.20 -4.30 -4.01
CA GLY A 173 -17.42 -2.91 -4.37
C GLY A 173 -18.81 -2.43 -3.94
N PHE A 174 -19.85 -3.18 -4.26
CA PHE A 174 -21.23 -2.86 -3.84
C PHE A 174 -21.40 -2.86 -2.31
N LEU A 175 -20.85 -3.86 -1.62
CA LEU A 175 -20.85 -3.90 -0.15
C LEU A 175 -20.14 -2.67 0.43
N SER A 176 -18.98 -2.32 -0.11
CA SER A 176 -18.20 -1.17 0.30
C SER A 176 -18.93 0.15 0.03
N LEU A 177 -19.71 0.24 -1.05
CA LEU A 177 -20.59 1.38 -1.31
C LEU A 177 -21.63 1.55 -0.21
N LEU A 178 -22.32 0.47 0.18
CA LEU A 178 -23.33 0.52 1.24
C LEU A 178 -22.72 0.93 2.59
N VAL A 179 -21.58 0.35 2.94
CA VAL A 179 -20.86 0.71 4.17
C VAL A 179 -20.38 2.16 4.12
N ALA A 180 -19.88 2.63 2.98
CA ALA A 180 -19.43 4.02 2.81
C ALA A 180 -20.60 5.00 3.00
N MET A 181 -21.76 4.71 2.41
CA MET A 181 -22.96 5.54 2.60
C MET A 181 -23.38 5.62 4.07
N LEU A 182 -23.31 4.50 4.80
CA LEU A 182 -23.60 4.49 6.24
C LEU A 182 -22.60 5.34 7.03
N VAL A 183 -21.30 5.14 6.79
CA VAL A 183 -20.22 5.85 7.49
C VAL A 183 -20.25 7.36 7.21
N LEU A 184 -20.48 7.78 5.97
CA LEU A 184 -20.52 9.20 5.59
C LEU A 184 -21.76 9.96 6.12
N VAL A 185 -22.75 9.24 6.66
CA VAL A 185 -23.91 9.81 7.37
C VAL A 185 -23.63 9.96 8.87
N VAL A 186 -22.68 9.21 9.43
CA VAL A 186 -22.31 9.32 10.84
C VAL A 186 -21.76 10.71 11.16
N ARG A 187 -22.17 11.27 12.30
CA ARG A 187 -21.71 12.58 12.77
C ARG A 187 -20.24 12.54 13.19
N GLU A 188 -19.54 13.65 12.97
CA GLU A 188 -18.13 13.79 13.38
C GLU A 188 -17.93 13.70 14.91
N ASP A 189 -19.00 13.86 15.70
CA ASP A 189 -19.01 13.62 17.14
C ASP A 189 -18.68 12.15 17.51
N TYR A 190 -18.96 11.20 16.63
CA TYR A 190 -18.66 9.78 16.86
C TYR A 190 -17.41 9.32 16.13
N LEU A 191 -17.22 9.79 14.89
CA LEU A 191 -16.07 9.46 14.04
C LEU A 191 -15.28 10.72 13.71
N GLU A 192 -14.13 10.89 14.34
CA GLU A 192 -13.32 12.11 14.29
C GLU A 192 -12.45 12.21 13.03
N PHE A 193 -13.07 12.19 11.85
CA PHE A 193 -12.33 12.35 10.59
C PHE A 193 -12.00 13.82 10.29
N GLY A 194 -12.93 14.75 10.50
CA GLY A 194 -12.80 16.15 10.07
C GLY A 194 -12.98 16.35 8.57
N LEU A 195 -13.76 15.47 7.91
CA LEU A 195 -14.04 15.53 6.48
C LEU A 195 -14.89 16.75 6.12
N GLU A 196 -15.94 17.04 6.89
CA GLU A 196 -16.87 18.12 6.58
C GLU A 196 -16.18 19.47 6.68
N SER A 197 -15.37 19.65 7.73
CA SER A 197 -14.54 20.84 7.92
C SER A 197 -13.46 20.96 6.84
N GLY A 198 -12.80 19.85 6.49
CA GLY A 198 -11.77 19.83 5.45
C GLY A 198 -12.29 20.15 4.05
N PHE A 199 -13.44 19.59 3.65
CA PHE A 199 -14.05 19.89 2.35
C PHE A 199 -14.64 21.30 2.28
N SER A 200 -15.27 21.78 3.35
CA SER A 200 -15.79 23.16 3.37
C SER A 200 -14.64 24.16 3.18
N ASN A 201 -13.53 23.97 3.90
CA ASN A 201 -12.35 24.82 3.74
C ASN A 201 -11.73 24.74 2.33
N LEU A 202 -11.66 23.54 1.74
CA LEU A 202 -11.22 23.37 0.36
C LEU A 202 -12.07 24.20 -0.62
N PHE A 203 -13.39 24.12 -0.52
CA PHE A 203 -14.29 24.82 -1.44
C PHE A 203 -14.24 26.33 -1.23
N ASP A 204 -14.17 26.79 0.01
CA ASP A 204 -14.02 28.22 0.34
C ASP A 204 -12.72 28.78 -0.26
N ASN A 205 -11.59 28.08 -0.10
CA ASN A 205 -10.31 28.51 -0.68
C ASN A 205 -10.31 28.44 -2.21
N LEU A 206 -10.96 27.44 -2.80
CA LEU A 206 -11.09 27.31 -4.24
C LEU A 206 -11.90 28.46 -4.83
N GLU A 207 -12.97 28.90 -4.15
CA GLU A 207 -13.75 30.06 -4.55
C GLU A 207 -12.92 31.34 -4.51
N VAL A 208 -12.13 31.53 -3.43
CA VAL A 208 -11.20 32.67 -3.32
C VAL A 208 -10.16 32.64 -4.44
N PHE A 209 -9.55 31.48 -4.70
CA PHE A 209 -8.56 31.31 -5.76
C PHE A 209 -9.15 31.55 -7.16
N ALA A 210 -10.35 31.05 -7.44
CA ALA A 210 -11.04 31.26 -8.71
C ALA A 210 -11.34 32.75 -8.96
N LYS A 211 -11.77 33.48 -7.92
CA LYS A 211 -11.96 34.94 -7.97
C LYS A 211 -10.66 35.68 -8.27
N GLN A 212 -9.55 35.25 -7.67
CA GLN A 212 -8.22 35.84 -7.93
C GLN A 212 -7.74 35.61 -9.37
N GLN A 213 -8.09 34.47 -9.98
CA GLN A 213 -7.75 34.13 -11.38
C GLN A 213 -8.70 34.77 -12.41
N GLY A 214 -9.61 35.66 -11.99
CA GLY A 214 -10.52 36.39 -12.87
C GLY A 214 -11.84 35.67 -13.19
N TYR A 215 -12.12 34.52 -12.56
CA TYR A 215 -13.39 33.81 -12.70
C TYR A 215 -14.39 34.26 -11.63
N ALA A 216 -14.93 35.48 -11.79
CA ALA A 216 -15.84 36.10 -10.80
C ALA A 216 -17.18 35.36 -10.62
N ASP A 217 -17.68 34.69 -11.66
CA ASP A 217 -18.97 33.97 -11.66
C ASP A 217 -18.82 32.48 -11.26
N TRP A 218 -17.61 32.02 -10.95
CA TRP A 218 -17.36 30.63 -10.58
C TRP A 218 -17.78 30.36 -9.14
N SER A 219 -19.08 30.14 -8.94
CA SER A 219 -19.60 29.43 -7.78
C SER A 219 -19.80 27.97 -8.16
N ILE A 220 -19.12 27.04 -7.50
CA ILE A 220 -19.45 25.61 -7.67
C ILE A 220 -20.58 25.31 -6.68
N PRO A 221 -21.82 25.06 -7.11
CA PRO A 221 -22.90 24.65 -6.22
C PRO A 221 -22.69 23.18 -5.83
N VAL A 222 -21.62 22.90 -5.08
CA VAL A 222 -21.35 21.56 -4.57
C VAL A 222 -22.24 21.34 -3.36
N THR A 223 -23.33 20.62 -3.53
CA THR A 223 -24.11 20.18 -2.37
C THR A 223 -23.27 19.21 -1.53
N LYS A 224 -23.38 19.30 -0.20
CA LYS A 224 -22.74 18.34 0.71
C LYS A 224 -23.07 16.88 0.33
N LEU A 225 -24.26 16.65 -0.20
CA LEU A 225 -24.69 15.36 -0.71
C LEU A 225 -23.83 14.90 -1.91
N THR A 226 -23.59 15.77 -2.89
CA THR A 226 -22.75 15.45 -4.06
C THR A 226 -21.35 15.01 -3.64
N VAL A 227 -20.71 15.72 -2.69
CA VAL A 227 -19.38 15.34 -2.16
C VAL A 227 -19.43 13.95 -1.55
N LYS A 228 -20.43 13.68 -0.69
CA LYS A 228 -20.59 12.38 -0.04
C LYS A 228 -20.83 11.26 -1.04
N LEU A 229 -21.62 11.49 -2.10
CA LEU A 229 -21.86 10.49 -3.14
C LEU A 229 -20.59 10.17 -3.95
N VAL A 230 -19.82 11.19 -4.35
CA VAL A 230 -18.53 10.99 -5.05
C VAL A 230 -17.55 10.25 -4.14
N LEU A 231 -17.44 10.65 -2.88
CA LEU A 231 -16.58 9.99 -1.91
C LEU A 231 -17.01 8.53 -1.68
N ALA A 232 -18.32 8.25 -1.59
CA ALA A 232 -18.83 6.88 -1.50
C ALA A 232 -18.47 6.03 -2.72
N ALA A 233 -18.49 6.60 -3.94
CA ALA A 233 -18.06 5.91 -5.15
C ALA A 233 -16.56 5.60 -5.13
N ILE A 234 -15.72 6.53 -4.67
CA ILE A 234 -14.28 6.30 -4.46
C ILE A 234 -14.07 5.19 -3.43
N CYS A 235 -14.82 5.22 -2.33
CA CYS A 235 -14.79 4.20 -1.29
C CYS A 235 -15.16 2.80 -1.80
N SER A 236 -16.22 2.71 -2.61
CA SER A 236 -16.63 1.49 -3.30
C SER A 236 -15.51 0.93 -4.17
N TYR A 237 -14.86 1.81 -4.94
CA TYR A 237 -13.75 1.42 -5.80
C TYR A 237 -12.54 0.93 -4.99
N ILE A 238 -12.12 1.63 -3.93
CA ILE A 238 -11.04 1.17 -3.03
C ILE A 238 -11.40 -0.15 -2.35
N GLY A 239 -12.67 -0.32 -1.96
CA GLY A 239 -13.17 -1.55 -1.37
C GLY A 239 -13.12 -2.73 -2.33
N ALA A 240 -13.44 -2.52 -3.61
CA ALA A 240 -13.22 -3.52 -4.64
C ALA A 240 -11.72 -3.85 -4.76
N LEU A 241 -10.85 -2.84 -4.87
CA LEU A 241 -9.38 -3.03 -4.96
C LEU A 241 -8.80 -3.89 -3.83
N LEU A 242 -9.34 -3.76 -2.61
CA LEU A 242 -8.87 -4.46 -1.42
C LEU A 242 -9.55 -5.81 -1.15
N ALA A 243 -10.52 -6.22 -1.96
CA ALA A 243 -11.26 -7.48 -1.79
C ALA A 243 -10.32 -8.70 -1.75
N PHE A 244 -9.57 -8.93 -2.84
CA PHE A 244 -8.63 -10.05 -2.92
C PHE A 244 -7.48 -9.97 -1.91
N PRO A 245 -6.83 -8.80 -1.70
CA PRO A 245 -5.90 -8.62 -0.61
C PRO A 245 -6.40 -9.13 0.75
N GLY A 246 -7.63 -8.79 1.15
CA GLY A 246 -8.18 -9.24 2.43
C GLY A 246 -8.56 -10.72 2.46
N LEU A 247 -9.18 -11.24 1.40
CA LEU A 247 -9.48 -12.67 1.30
C LEU A 247 -8.22 -13.53 1.43
N ARG A 248 -7.14 -13.09 0.76
CA ARG A 248 -5.84 -13.77 0.79
C ARG A 248 -5.13 -13.60 2.12
N MET A 249 -5.23 -12.44 2.74
CA MET A 249 -4.70 -12.19 4.09
C MET A 249 -5.31 -13.18 5.08
N ALA A 250 -6.62 -13.40 5.04
CA ALA A 250 -7.29 -14.37 5.91
C ALA A 250 -6.75 -15.79 5.73
N GLN A 251 -6.63 -16.26 4.48
CA GLN A 251 -6.09 -17.58 4.17
C GLN A 251 -4.66 -17.75 4.70
N THR A 252 -3.77 -16.84 4.30
CA THR A 252 -2.36 -16.92 4.66
C THR A 252 -2.12 -16.72 6.15
N HIS A 253 -2.99 -15.98 6.85
CA HIS A 253 -2.96 -15.87 8.30
C HIS A 253 -3.27 -17.20 8.99
N LEU A 254 -4.38 -17.86 8.62
CA LEU A 254 -4.74 -19.18 9.19
C LEU A 254 -3.62 -20.20 8.93
N ASP A 255 -3.07 -20.21 7.72
CA ASP A 255 -1.97 -21.09 7.35
C ASP A 255 -0.68 -20.78 8.13
N ALA A 256 -0.36 -19.49 8.33
CA ALA A 256 0.82 -19.06 9.08
C ALA A 256 0.72 -19.40 10.57
N VAL A 257 -0.47 -19.25 11.18
CA VAL A 257 -0.71 -19.62 12.58
C VAL A 257 -0.55 -21.13 12.76
N GLN A 258 -1.12 -21.93 11.86
CA GLN A 258 -0.99 -23.39 11.88
C GLN A 258 0.47 -23.83 11.73
N MET A 259 1.20 -23.23 10.80
CA MET A 259 2.63 -23.51 10.56
C MET A 259 3.51 -23.23 11.78
N ASN A 260 3.10 -22.30 12.65
CA ASN A 260 3.87 -21.88 13.83
C ASN A 260 3.22 -22.36 15.14
N SER A 261 2.51 -23.48 15.12
CA SER A 261 1.84 -24.05 16.32
C SER A 261 2.78 -24.30 17.49
N ASP A 262 4.05 -24.61 17.20
CA ASP A 262 5.07 -24.87 18.23
C ASP A 262 5.72 -23.60 18.79
N ARG A 263 5.35 -22.40 18.30
CA ARG A 263 6.01 -21.12 18.59
C ARG A 263 5.00 -20.07 19.07
N PRO A 264 4.64 -20.06 20.37
CA PRO A 264 3.53 -19.24 20.87
C PRO A 264 3.76 -17.74 20.69
N LEU A 265 5.01 -17.26 20.85
CA LEU A 265 5.34 -15.84 20.63
C LEU A 265 5.04 -15.38 19.20
N ILE A 266 5.34 -16.21 18.19
CA ILE A 266 5.08 -15.87 16.79
C ILE A 266 3.58 -15.88 16.53
N GLN A 267 2.82 -16.81 17.12
CA GLN A 267 1.37 -16.81 16.99
C GLN A 267 0.73 -15.55 17.58
N ILE A 268 1.18 -15.11 18.77
CA ILE A 268 0.71 -13.86 19.38
C ILE A 268 0.98 -12.67 18.43
N LEU A 269 2.19 -12.59 17.87
CA LEU A 269 2.54 -11.53 16.91
C LEU A 269 1.68 -11.61 15.63
N LEU A 270 1.42 -12.81 15.11
CA LEU A 270 0.55 -13.02 13.95
C LEU A 270 -0.91 -12.59 14.23
N HIS A 271 -1.44 -12.90 15.42
CA HIS A 271 -2.77 -12.46 15.82
C HIS A 271 -2.84 -10.94 16.01
N MET A 272 -1.83 -10.34 16.66
CA MET A 272 -1.72 -8.89 16.78
C MET A 272 -1.66 -8.20 15.41
N SER A 273 -0.90 -8.78 14.47
CA SER A 273 -0.81 -8.29 13.09
C SER A 273 -2.11 -8.44 12.31
N PHE A 274 -2.89 -9.50 12.56
CA PHE A 274 -4.19 -9.69 11.93
C PHE A 274 -5.24 -8.72 12.49
N LEU A 275 -5.19 -8.46 13.80
CA LEU A 275 -6.09 -7.53 14.50
C LEU A 275 -5.73 -6.06 14.26
N SER A 276 -4.54 -5.77 13.72
CA SER A 276 -4.05 -4.41 13.52
C SER A 276 -5.04 -3.46 12.84
N PRO A 277 -5.79 -3.84 11.78
CA PRO A 277 -6.73 -2.93 11.14
C PRO A 277 -7.92 -2.59 12.05
N VAL A 278 -8.32 -3.50 12.93
CA VAL A 278 -9.36 -3.24 13.94
C VAL A 278 -8.89 -2.19 14.94
N ILE A 279 -7.64 -2.27 15.38
CA ILE A 279 -7.03 -1.26 16.27
C ILE A 279 -7.05 0.11 15.58
N VAL A 280 -6.66 0.17 14.30
CA VAL A 280 -6.75 1.39 13.48
C VAL A 280 -8.18 1.93 13.45
N LEU A 281 -9.20 1.10 13.25
CA LEU A 281 -10.59 1.57 13.24
C LEU A 281 -11.02 2.20 14.56
N VAL A 282 -10.67 1.55 15.67
CA VAL A 282 -11.04 2.00 17.02
C VAL A 282 -10.43 3.35 17.37
N LEU A 283 -9.21 3.64 16.90
CA LEU A 283 -8.50 4.90 17.18
C LEU A 283 -9.22 6.17 16.69
N TRP A 284 -10.15 6.07 15.73
CA TRP A 284 -10.97 7.18 15.24
C TRP A 284 -12.41 7.17 15.77
N VAL A 285 -12.79 6.17 16.57
CA VAL A 285 -14.07 6.18 17.27
C VAL A 285 -13.91 7.00 18.54
N LYS A 286 -14.29 8.27 18.47
CA LYS A 286 -14.10 9.27 19.53
C LYS A 286 -14.55 8.79 20.92
N PRO A 287 -15.76 8.22 21.12
CA PRO A 287 -16.18 7.76 22.45
C PRO A 287 -15.38 6.58 23.00
N ILE A 288 -14.76 5.76 22.13
CA ILE A 288 -14.00 4.57 22.54
C ILE A 288 -12.53 4.89 22.76
N ALA A 289 -11.94 5.74 21.92
CA ALA A 289 -10.52 6.04 21.97
C ALA A 289 -10.25 7.35 22.71
N ARG A 290 -10.62 8.49 22.13
CA ARG A 290 -10.27 9.82 22.66
C ARG A 290 -10.97 10.11 23.98
N ASP A 291 -12.30 9.99 24.03
CA ASP A 291 -13.07 10.37 25.22
C ASP A 291 -12.78 9.43 26.40
N PHE A 292 -12.50 8.16 26.13
CA PHE A 292 -12.11 7.19 27.15
C PHE A 292 -10.76 7.52 27.79
N LEU A 293 -9.75 7.91 26.99
CA LEU A 293 -8.43 8.30 27.50
C LEU A 293 -8.41 9.71 28.10
N ALA A 294 -9.25 10.61 27.59
CA ALA A 294 -9.42 11.96 28.12
C ALA A 294 -10.24 11.99 29.40
N ASN A 295 -11.19 11.08 29.59
CA ASN A 295 -12.09 11.04 30.75
C ASN A 295 -12.13 9.65 31.39
N ALA A 296 -10.95 9.08 31.67
CA ALA A 296 -10.87 7.74 32.25
C ALA A 296 -11.59 7.72 33.62
N PRO A 297 -12.62 6.87 33.81
CA PRO A 297 -13.41 6.86 35.03
C PRO A 297 -12.60 6.22 36.16
N MET A 298 -12.09 7.04 37.09
CA MET A 298 -11.40 6.55 38.30
C MET A 298 -12.30 6.77 39.53
N GLY A 299 -13.41 6.03 39.58
CA GLY A 299 -14.39 6.13 40.66
C GLY A 299 -15.36 7.30 40.46
N LYS A 300 -15.40 8.26 41.40
CA LYS A 300 -16.30 9.44 41.34
C LYS A 300 -15.71 10.63 40.57
N ASN A 301 -14.41 10.58 40.24
CA ASN A 301 -13.71 11.65 39.52
C ASN A 301 -13.18 11.11 38.19
N SER A 302 -13.25 11.92 37.13
CA SER A 302 -12.55 11.65 35.88
C SER A 302 -11.13 12.19 35.97
N VAL A 303 -10.14 11.40 35.55
CA VAL A 303 -8.75 11.85 35.41
C VAL A 303 -8.43 11.96 33.92
N THR A 304 -7.89 13.11 33.52
CA THR A 304 -7.36 13.32 32.16
C THR A 304 -6.05 12.55 32.00
N LEU A 305 -6.10 11.36 31.41
CA LEU A 305 -4.93 10.47 31.27
C LEU A 305 -3.99 10.95 30.15
N VAL A 306 -4.57 11.49 29.08
CA VAL A 306 -3.85 11.90 27.86
C VAL A 306 -4.44 13.22 27.34
N SER A 307 -3.59 14.22 27.05
CA SER A 307 -4.02 15.47 26.42
C SER A 307 -4.41 15.26 24.94
N SER A 308 -5.18 16.18 24.35
CA SER A 308 -5.60 16.06 22.94
C SER A 308 -4.41 15.96 21.98
N GLU A 309 -3.34 16.73 22.20
CA GLU A 309 -2.13 16.69 21.37
C GLU A 309 -1.36 15.39 21.57
N THR A 310 -1.24 14.93 22.81
CA THR A 310 -0.58 13.66 23.13
C THR A 310 -1.32 12.48 22.48
N PHE A 311 -2.64 12.51 22.44
CA PHE A 311 -3.45 11.47 21.80
C PHE A 311 -3.19 11.43 20.28
N ASP A 312 -3.11 12.59 19.63
CA ASP A 312 -2.85 12.65 18.20
C ASP A 312 -1.48 12.08 17.82
N SER A 313 -0.42 12.43 18.57
CA SER A 313 0.92 11.84 18.38
C SER A 313 0.92 10.34 18.69
N MET A 314 0.27 9.92 19.78
CA MET A 314 0.15 8.51 20.18
C MET A 314 -0.54 7.69 19.09
N ARG A 315 -1.64 8.18 18.51
CA ARG A 315 -2.37 7.54 17.42
C ARG A 315 -1.45 7.28 16.23
N LEU A 316 -0.66 8.27 15.81
CA LEU A 316 0.29 8.12 14.70
C LEU A 316 1.35 7.05 15.00
N TRP A 317 1.95 7.08 16.20
CA TRP A 317 2.95 6.09 16.61
C TRP A 317 2.40 4.67 16.68
N ILE A 318 1.18 4.48 17.19
CA ILE A 318 0.52 3.17 17.22
C ILE A 318 0.36 2.64 15.79
N ILE A 319 -0.10 3.46 14.84
CA ILE A 319 -0.29 3.01 13.44
C ILE A 319 1.05 2.65 12.80
N VAL A 320 2.08 3.48 12.99
CA VAL A 320 3.44 3.18 12.49
C VAL A 320 3.96 1.87 13.07
N ALA A 321 3.81 1.64 14.38
CA ALA A 321 4.23 0.40 15.03
C ALA A 321 3.48 -0.82 14.49
N LEU A 322 2.17 -0.70 14.26
CA LEU A 322 1.36 -1.76 13.66
C LEU A 322 1.78 -2.06 12.22
N CYS A 323 2.10 -1.04 11.41
CA CYS A 323 2.63 -1.22 10.07
C CYS A 323 4.00 -1.92 10.09
N VAL A 324 4.91 -1.51 10.97
CA VAL A 324 6.22 -2.17 11.15
C VAL A 324 6.06 -3.63 11.55
N LEU A 325 5.14 -3.93 12.48
CA LEU A 325 4.82 -5.30 12.88
C LEU A 325 4.38 -6.15 11.67
N ARG A 326 3.46 -5.63 10.84
CA ARG A 326 3.02 -6.33 9.62
C ARG A 326 4.17 -6.53 8.63
N LEU A 327 4.99 -5.50 8.39
CA LEU A 327 6.15 -5.61 7.50
C LEU A 327 7.13 -6.68 7.99
N ALA A 328 7.38 -6.75 9.30
CA ALA A 328 8.25 -7.76 9.90
C ALA A 328 7.72 -9.19 9.75
N LEU A 329 6.39 -9.37 9.76
CA LEU A 329 5.75 -10.69 9.63
C LEU A 329 5.50 -11.13 8.19
N THR A 330 5.75 -10.28 7.18
CA THR A 330 5.56 -10.58 5.76
C THR A 330 6.08 -11.95 5.36
N ARG A 331 7.31 -12.30 5.76
CA ARG A 331 7.94 -13.57 5.38
C ARG A 331 7.20 -14.79 5.90
N TYR A 332 6.59 -14.73 7.08
CA TYR A 332 5.81 -15.84 7.62
C TYR A 332 4.55 -16.10 6.78
N HIS A 333 3.87 -15.04 6.36
CA HIS A 333 2.72 -15.14 5.46
C HIS A 333 3.12 -15.66 4.07
N LEU A 334 4.26 -15.20 3.52
CA LEU A 334 4.76 -15.70 2.24
C LEU A 334 5.16 -17.17 2.29
N GLN A 335 5.80 -17.62 3.37
CA GLN A 335 6.13 -19.03 3.53
C GLN A 335 4.89 -19.90 3.69
N ALA A 336 3.89 -19.42 4.45
CA ALA A 336 2.60 -20.10 4.57
C ALA A 336 1.92 -20.26 3.20
N TYR A 337 2.00 -19.23 2.35
CA TYR A 337 1.51 -19.31 0.98
C TYR A 337 2.26 -20.33 0.12
N LEU A 338 3.59 -20.36 0.16
CA LEU A 338 4.40 -21.34 -0.58
C LEU A 338 4.09 -22.78 -0.16
N ASN A 339 3.78 -22.99 1.12
CA ASN A 339 3.36 -24.28 1.66
C ASN A 339 1.99 -24.76 1.17
N LEU A 340 1.21 -23.91 0.47
CA LEU A 340 -0.04 -24.32 -0.15
C LEU A 340 0.17 -25.41 -1.21
N ALA A 341 1.35 -25.47 -1.84
CA ALA A 341 1.68 -26.53 -2.80
C ALA A 341 1.69 -27.91 -2.12
N GLN A 342 2.31 -28.00 -0.94
CA GLN A 342 2.37 -29.22 -0.15
C GLN A 342 0.98 -29.62 0.36
N LYS A 343 0.22 -28.65 0.92
CA LYS A 343 -1.16 -28.89 1.37
C LYS A 343 -2.05 -29.42 0.24
N TRP A 344 -1.89 -28.88 -0.97
CA TRP A 344 -2.64 -29.34 -2.13
C TRP A 344 -2.29 -30.79 -2.52
N VAL A 345 -1.02 -31.18 -2.49
CA VAL A 345 -0.60 -32.57 -2.74
C VAL A 345 -1.15 -33.52 -1.67
N GLU A 346 -1.12 -33.13 -0.40
CA GLU A 346 -1.69 -33.91 0.70
C GLU A 346 -3.21 -34.08 0.57
N GLN A 347 -3.91 -33.06 0.08
CA GLN A 347 -5.35 -33.14 -0.19
C GLN A 347 -5.63 -34.02 -1.41
N MET A 348 -4.84 -33.87 -2.48
CA MET A 348 -4.94 -34.71 -3.68
C MET A 348 -4.79 -36.20 -3.33
N LYS A 349 -3.89 -36.56 -2.41
CA LYS A 349 -3.67 -37.94 -1.95
C LYS A 349 -4.93 -38.57 -1.33
N LYS A 350 -5.84 -37.77 -0.78
CA LYS A 350 -7.11 -38.24 -0.18
C LYS A 350 -8.22 -38.43 -1.20
N GLU A 351 -8.09 -37.85 -2.40
CA GLU A 351 -9.08 -37.95 -3.45
C GLU A 351 -8.83 -39.20 -4.32
N ALA A 352 -9.87 -39.98 -4.57
CA ALA A 352 -9.79 -41.07 -5.54
C ALA A 352 -9.77 -40.52 -6.99
N GLY A 353 -9.00 -41.18 -7.86
CA GLY A 353 -9.02 -40.89 -9.30
C GLY A 353 -7.63 -40.80 -9.91
N ARG A 354 -7.59 -40.38 -11.18
CA ARG A 354 -6.35 -40.12 -11.90
C ARG A 354 -6.27 -38.64 -12.25
N ILE A 355 -5.07 -38.10 -12.25
CA ILE A 355 -4.78 -36.72 -12.62
C ILE A 355 -3.67 -36.73 -13.68
N ALA A 356 -3.69 -35.76 -14.59
CA ALA A 356 -2.58 -35.60 -15.53
C ALA A 356 -1.35 -35.07 -14.80
N ALA A 357 -0.17 -35.63 -15.10
CA ALA A 357 1.11 -35.19 -14.55
C ALA A 357 1.36 -33.69 -14.79
N ILE A 358 0.95 -33.20 -15.96
CA ILE A 358 1.04 -31.78 -16.32
C ILE A 358 0.18 -30.89 -15.42
N ASP A 359 -0.95 -31.36 -14.91
CA ASP A 359 -1.82 -30.58 -14.02
C ASP A 359 -1.19 -30.44 -12.63
N ILE A 360 -0.53 -31.50 -12.12
CA ILE A 360 0.27 -31.44 -10.90
C ILE A 360 1.38 -30.39 -11.05
N GLN A 361 2.17 -30.49 -12.12
CA GLN A 361 3.27 -29.57 -12.39
C GLN A 361 2.77 -28.13 -12.54
N ARG A 362 1.69 -27.92 -13.29
CA ARG A 362 1.08 -26.60 -13.50
C ARG A 362 0.56 -26.01 -12.20
N LYS A 363 -0.04 -26.80 -11.31
CA LYS A 363 -0.54 -26.32 -10.01
C LYS A 363 0.60 -25.86 -9.10
N VAL A 364 1.63 -26.69 -8.92
CA VAL A 364 2.81 -26.35 -8.09
C VAL A 364 3.54 -25.13 -8.66
N THR A 365 3.73 -25.09 -9.98
CA THR A 365 4.37 -23.95 -10.66
C THR A 365 3.55 -22.67 -10.53
N ARG A 366 2.22 -22.75 -10.68
CA ARG A 366 1.33 -21.58 -10.54
C ARG A 366 1.43 -20.97 -9.14
N ILE A 367 1.50 -21.78 -8.09
CA ILE A 367 1.64 -21.28 -6.72
C ILE A 367 2.93 -20.46 -6.59
N PHE A 368 4.04 -20.96 -7.14
CA PHE A 368 5.30 -20.22 -7.12
C PHE A 368 5.26 -18.95 -7.98
N CYS A 369 4.81 -19.03 -9.24
CA CYS A 369 4.75 -17.89 -10.17
C CYS A 369 3.91 -16.70 -9.65
N TYR A 370 2.97 -16.95 -8.74
CA TYR A 370 2.11 -15.91 -8.14
C TYR A 370 2.68 -15.33 -6.83
N LEU A 371 3.87 -15.75 -6.38
CA LEU A 371 4.47 -15.30 -5.12
C LEU A 371 4.55 -13.76 -4.99
N THR A 372 5.00 -13.06 -6.02
CA THR A 372 5.06 -11.59 -6.11
C THR A 372 3.69 -10.94 -6.03
N VAL A 373 2.68 -11.52 -6.70
CA VAL A 373 1.29 -11.05 -6.62
C VAL A 373 0.78 -11.12 -5.19
N ILE A 374 1.04 -12.23 -4.50
CA ILE A 374 0.61 -12.40 -3.10
C ILE A 374 1.39 -11.45 -2.18
N THR A 375 2.67 -11.22 -2.47
CA THR A 375 3.49 -10.26 -1.72
C THR A 375 2.94 -8.84 -1.87
N LEU A 376 2.55 -8.43 -3.08
CA LEU A 376 1.88 -7.16 -3.33
C LEU A 376 0.54 -7.06 -2.59
N GLN A 377 -0.28 -8.10 -2.65
CA GLN A 377 -1.56 -8.13 -1.93
C GLN A 377 -1.41 -7.99 -0.41
N TYR A 378 -0.30 -8.49 0.16
CA TYR A 378 0.00 -8.30 1.58
C TYR A 378 0.55 -6.90 1.90
N LEU A 379 1.52 -6.42 1.11
CA LEU A 379 2.27 -5.20 1.41
C LEU A 379 1.55 -3.91 1.00
N VAL A 380 0.85 -3.89 -0.13
CA VAL A 380 0.24 -2.68 -0.67
C VAL A 380 -0.75 -2.04 0.31
N PRO A 381 -1.65 -2.80 0.98
CA PRO A 381 -2.50 -2.21 2.00
C PRO A 381 -1.74 -1.65 3.21
N VAL A 382 -0.61 -2.27 3.58
CA VAL A 382 0.27 -1.77 4.66
C VAL A 382 0.92 -0.46 4.26
N PHE A 383 1.37 -0.34 3.01
CA PHE A 383 1.88 0.90 2.45
C PHE A 383 0.82 1.98 2.37
N LEU A 384 -0.41 1.67 1.94
CA LEU A 384 -1.51 2.63 1.94
C LEU A 384 -1.75 3.22 3.33
N ILE A 385 -1.80 2.40 4.38
CA ILE A 385 -1.97 2.88 5.76
C ILE A 385 -0.74 3.67 6.23
N LEU A 386 0.47 3.12 6.03
CA LEU A 386 1.72 3.74 6.50
C LEU A 386 1.93 5.11 5.85
N PHE A 387 1.96 5.18 4.51
CA PHE A 387 2.24 6.43 3.80
C PHE A 387 1.10 7.43 3.88
N SER A 388 -0.17 6.99 4.04
CA SER A 388 -1.26 7.91 4.39
C SER A 388 -1.07 8.49 5.80
N THR A 389 -0.56 7.71 6.76
CA THR A 389 -0.27 8.19 8.12
C THR A 389 0.92 9.16 8.13
N LEU A 390 1.98 8.87 7.38
CA LEU A 390 3.13 9.77 7.23
C LEU A 390 2.74 11.07 6.52
N ALA A 391 1.92 10.99 5.47
CA ALA A 391 1.35 12.16 4.80
C ALA A 391 0.40 12.95 5.71
N LEU A 392 -0.43 12.27 6.49
CA LEU A 392 -1.30 12.89 7.51
C LEU A 392 -0.46 13.69 8.50
N LYS A 393 0.66 13.12 8.99
CA LYS A 393 1.57 13.83 9.89
C LYS A 393 2.17 15.06 9.23
N ALA A 394 2.73 14.88 8.03
CA ALA A 394 3.54 15.90 7.38
C ALA A 394 2.75 17.05 6.77
N LEU A 395 1.52 16.79 6.31
CA LEU A 395 0.64 17.79 5.70
C LEU A 395 -0.45 18.28 6.64
N GLY A 396 -0.75 17.54 7.71
CA GLY A 396 -1.79 17.87 8.69
C GLY A 396 -1.26 18.52 9.96
N ASP A 397 -0.07 19.13 9.96
CA ASP A 397 0.54 19.84 11.11
C ASP A 397 0.50 19.05 12.44
N PHE A 398 0.67 17.72 12.38
CA PHE A 398 0.83 16.91 13.60
C PHE A 398 2.31 16.83 13.99
N SER A 399 2.58 16.75 15.28
CA SER A 399 3.92 16.54 15.83
C SER A 399 4.13 15.08 16.26
N TRP A 400 5.38 14.61 16.21
CA TRP A 400 5.77 13.32 16.79
C TRP A 400 5.93 13.39 18.32
N VAL A 401 6.24 14.58 18.84
CA VAL A 401 6.48 14.85 20.26
C VAL A 401 5.28 15.57 20.86
N ALA A 402 4.73 14.97 21.92
CA ALA A 402 3.67 15.58 22.70
C ALA A 402 4.20 16.80 23.47
N GLY A 403 3.56 17.96 23.33
CA GLY A 403 3.90 19.17 24.09
C GLY A 403 5.06 20.00 23.54
N ALA A 404 5.48 19.79 22.28
CA ALA A 404 6.26 20.80 21.59
C ALA A 404 5.33 21.99 21.30
N GLU A 405 5.43 23.05 22.09
CA GLU A 405 4.70 24.31 21.85
C GLU A 405 4.88 24.70 20.37
N GLN A 406 3.76 24.72 19.64
CA GLN A 406 3.70 25.43 18.38
C GLN A 406 3.83 26.91 18.73
N THR A 407 5.04 27.46 18.59
CA THR A 407 5.14 28.93 18.43
C THR A 407 4.25 29.24 17.22
N PRO A 408 3.19 30.05 17.37
CA PRO A 408 2.23 30.24 16.31
C PRO A 408 2.97 30.81 15.11
N ALA A 409 3.15 29.98 14.08
CA ALA A 409 3.57 30.43 12.77
C ALA A 409 2.39 31.21 12.19
N VAL A 410 2.25 32.47 12.65
CA VAL A 410 1.54 33.48 11.89
C VAL A 410 2.33 33.61 10.61
N THR A 411 1.90 32.88 9.58
CA THR A 411 2.32 33.09 8.20
C THR A 411 2.03 34.56 7.91
N PRO A 412 3.03 35.46 7.87
CA PRO A 412 2.75 36.80 7.38
C PRO A 412 2.46 36.59 5.90
N ALA A 413 1.32 37.11 5.43
CA ALA A 413 1.04 37.20 4.02
C ALA A 413 2.29 37.77 3.32
N LEU A 414 2.80 37.05 2.31
CA LEU A 414 3.90 37.50 1.47
C LEU A 414 3.47 38.82 0.82
N VAL A 415 3.94 39.94 1.38
CA VAL A 415 3.94 41.23 0.67
C VAL A 415 4.91 41.05 -0.50
N MET A 416 4.38 41.14 -1.71
CA MET A 416 5.17 41.10 -2.93
C MET A 416 6.27 42.17 -2.87
N PRO A 417 7.55 41.83 -3.09
CA PRO A 417 8.55 42.85 -3.35
C PRO A 417 8.27 43.44 -4.73
N THR A 418 7.95 44.74 -4.79
CA THR A 418 8.04 45.52 -6.02
C THR A 418 9.46 45.43 -6.54
N ALA A 419 9.65 44.80 -7.70
CA ALA A 419 10.96 44.70 -8.36
C ALA A 419 11.47 46.11 -8.68
N ALA A 420 12.69 46.43 -8.23
CA ALA A 420 13.42 47.61 -8.65
C ALA A 420 14.00 47.39 -10.06
N PRO A 421 14.12 48.44 -10.90
CA PRO A 421 14.57 48.29 -12.28
C PRO A 421 16.06 47.97 -12.34
N VAL A 422 16.43 46.95 -13.13
CA VAL A 422 17.82 46.57 -13.42
C VAL A 422 18.29 47.35 -14.66
N LEU A 423 19.41 48.06 -14.53
CA LEU A 423 20.12 48.73 -15.63
C LEU A 423 21.01 47.71 -16.38
N PRO A 424 21.19 47.84 -17.71
CA PRO A 424 21.94 46.88 -18.50
C PRO A 424 23.44 47.21 -18.54
N GLY A 425 24.26 46.18 -18.41
CA GLY A 425 25.68 46.15 -18.78
C GLY A 425 26.19 44.74 -18.47
N GLY A 426 26.86 44.01 -19.34
CA GLY A 426 27.35 44.27 -20.69
C GLY A 426 28.49 43.29 -20.94
N LEU A 427 28.30 42.39 -21.91
CA LEU A 427 29.27 41.59 -22.67
C LEU A 427 30.24 40.69 -21.88
N ASP A 428 30.09 39.37 -22.03
CA ASP A 428 31.13 38.48 -22.54
C ASP A 428 30.48 37.23 -23.17
N GLU A 429 30.61 37.12 -24.49
CA GLU A 429 30.12 36.03 -25.34
C GLU A 429 31.07 34.83 -25.24
N ASP A 430 30.71 33.82 -24.42
CA ASP A 430 31.16 32.41 -24.57
C ASP A 430 30.47 31.46 -23.55
N ASP A 431 29.52 31.93 -22.74
CA ASP A 431 28.76 31.12 -21.74
C ASP A 431 27.27 30.89 -22.11
N GLU A 432 26.83 31.35 -23.29
CA GLU A 432 25.41 31.40 -23.69
C GLU A 432 24.69 30.03 -23.62
N GLY A 433 25.40 28.92 -23.86
CA GLY A 433 24.80 27.57 -23.83
C GLY A 433 24.58 26.97 -22.43
N MET A 434 25.32 27.42 -21.41
CA MET A 434 25.09 27.04 -20.01
C MET A 434 24.17 28.05 -19.32
N GLU A 435 24.31 29.34 -19.64
CA GLU A 435 23.43 30.40 -19.15
C GLU A 435 21.98 30.17 -19.61
N ASP A 436 21.73 29.82 -20.88
CA ASP A 436 20.39 29.49 -21.38
C ASP A 436 19.79 28.27 -20.65
N MET A 437 20.60 27.25 -20.34
CA MET A 437 20.13 26.05 -19.63
C MET A 437 19.86 26.33 -18.14
N GLU A 438 20.70 27.14 -17.49
CA GLU A 438 20.49 27.58 -16.11
C GLU A 438 19.28 28.50 -16.00
N GLU A 439 19.06 29.40 -16.96
CA GLU A 439 17.87 30.26 -17.04
C GLU A 439 16.59 29.44 -17.26
N ASP A 440 16.60 28.43 -18.13
CA ASP A 440 15.43 27.57 -18.40
C ASP A 440 15.11 26.66 -17.19
N ILE A 441 16.14 26.15 -16.50
CA ILE A 441 15.97 25.45 -15.21
C ILE A 441 15.41 26.40 -14.15
N GLN A 442 15.91 27.64 -14.08
CA GLN A 442 15.48 28.63 -13.10
C GLN A 442 14.03 29.08 -13.33
N ALA A 443 13.63 29.28 -14.59
CA ALA A 443 12.25 29.57 -14.97
C ALA A 443 11.32 28.40 -14.61
N THR A 444 11.75 27.17 -14.87
CA THR A 444 11.00 25.95 -14.50
C THR A 444 10.82 25.82 -12.98
N VAL A 445 11.88 26.08 -12.20
CA VAL A 445 11.83 26.04 -10.73
C VAL A 445 10.92 27.14 -10.18
N ALA A 446 10.98 28.35 -10.76
CA ALA A 446 10.09 29.44 -10.38
C ALA A 446 8.62 29.10 -10.64
N HIS A 447 8.30 28.58 -11.83
CA HIS A 447 6.95 28.13 -12.17
C HIS A 447 6.44 27.00 -11.27
N LEU A 448 7.28 26.02 -10.96
CA LEU A 448 6.92 24.96 -10.01
C LEU A 448 6.64 25.54 -8.63
N THR A 449 7.48 26.47 -8.14
CA THR A 449 7.33 27.08 -6.83
C THR A 449 6.03 27.89 -6.74
N GLU A 450 5.69 28.66 -7.77
CA GLU A 450 4.41 29.37 -7.85
C GLU A 450 3.21 28.43 -7.91
N ALA A 451 3.28 27.37 -8.72
CA ALA A 451 2.22 26.36 -8.80
C ALA A 451 2.02 25.64 -7.47
N PHE A 452 3.09 25.33 -6.74
CA PHE A 452 3.03 24.75 -5.40
C PHE A 452 2.48 25.73 -4.37
N ALA A 453 2.84 27.02 -4.44
CA ALA A 453 2.29 28.05 -3.56
C ALA A 453 0.79 28.23 -3.79
N ALA A 454 0.35 28.27 -5.07
CA ALA A 454 -1.05 28.29 -5.43
C ALA A 454 -1.78 27.04 -4.92
N LEU A 455 -1.22 25.84 -5.13
CA LEU A 455 -1.81 24.59 -4.64
C LEU A 455 -1.93 24.57 -3.11
N ARG A 456 -0.94 25.09 -2.37
CA ARG A 456 -0.94 25.18 -0.90
C ARG A 456 -1.98 26.17 -0.38
N SER A 457 -2.30 27.21 -1.15
CA SER A 457 -3.38 28.15 -0.80
C SER A 457 -4.76 27.51 -0.85
N VAL A 458 -4.96 26.51 -1.71
CA VAL A 458 -6.22 25.77 -1.84
C VAL A 458 -6.26 24.54 -0.93
N LEU A 459 -5.20 23.73 -0.95
CA LEU A 459 -5.05 22.50 -0.16
C LEU A 459 -4.43 22.81 1.20
N THR A 460 -5.26 23.16 2.16
CA THR A 460 -4.81 23.46 3.52
C THR A 460 -4.51 22.20 4.34
N PRO A 461 -3.75 22.34 5.43
CA PRO A 461 -3.56 21.26 6.40
C PRO A 461 -4.87 20.66 6.91
N LEU A 462 -5.92 21.47 7.04
CA LEU A 462 -7.24 21.00 7.49
C LEU A 462 -7.87 20.01 6.49
N PHE A 463 -7.74 20.26 5.19
CA PHE A 463 -8.17 19.33 4.16
C PHE A 463 -7.39 18.01 4.23
N PHE A 464 -6.06 18.09 4.31
CA PHE A 464 -5.21 16.90 4.37
C PHE A 464 -5.44 16.06 5.64
N ARG A 465 -5.73 16.71 6.78
CA ARG A 465 -6.17 16.05 8.01
C ARG A 465 -7.39 15.16 7.74
N GLY A 466 -8.45 15.75 7.21
CA GLY A 466 -9.69 15.03 6.89
C GLY A 466 -9.49 13.89 5.89
N PHE A 467 -8.79 14.19 4.80
CA PHE A 467 -8.59 13.25 3.70
C PHE A 467 -7.75 12.03 4.12
N PHE A 468 -6.56 12.23 4.70
CA PHE A 468 -5.69 11.11 5.04
C PHE A 468 -6.16 10.35 6.29
N ALA A 469 -6.82 11.02 7.25
CA ALA A 469 -7.48 10.33 8.36
C ALA A 469 -8.54 9.36 7.84
N PHE A 470 -9.43 9.84 6.98
CA PHE A 470 -10.47 9.02 6.39
C PHE A 470 -9.92 7.91 5.50
N LEU A 471 -8.93 8.21 4.65
CA LEU A 471 -8.31 7.20 3.77
C LEU A 471 -7.66 6.08 4.59
N THR A 472 -6.91 6.42 5.64
CA THR A 472 -6.26 5.45 6.54
C THR A 472 -7.30 4.55 7.21
N TRP A 473 -8.37 5.16 7.73
CA TRP A 473 -9.48 4.44 8.35
C TRP A 473 -10.24 3.56 7.35
N TRP A 474 -10.53 4.07 6.16
CA TRP A 474 -11.28 3.36 5.12
C TRP A 474 -10.52 2.14 4.60
N VAL A 475 -9.21 2.27 4.35
CA VAL A 475 -8.37 1.13 3.97
C VAL A 475 -8.39 0.05 5.05
N ALA A 476 -8.29 0.43 6.33
CA ALA A 476 -8.41 -0.51 7.44
C ALA A 476 -9.82 -1.16 7.50
N ALA A 477 -10.88 -0.40 7.25
CA ALA A 477 -12.26 -0.92 7.24
C ALA A 477 -12.45 -1.97 6.15
N CYS A 478 -12.00 -1.67 4.93
CA CYS A 478 -12.01 -2.60 3.82
C CYS A 478 -11.24 -3.88 4.14
N GLN A 479 -10.06 -3.77 4.79
CA GLN A 479 -9.29 -4.93 5.22
C GLN A 479 -10.04 -5.79 6.24
N VAL A 480 -10.69 -5.20 7.25
CA VAL A 480 -11.46 -5.95 8.25
C VAL A 480 -12.61 -6.69 7.55
N ILE A 481 -13.40 -6.00 6.75
CA ILE A 481 -14.58 -6.58 6.08
C ILE A 481 -14.16 -7.76 5.18
N SER A 482 -13.15 -7.56 4.34
CA SER A 482 -12.67 -8.59 3.41
C SER A 482 -11.96 -9.75 4.12
N SER A 483 -11.21 -9.49 5.21
CA SER A 483 -10.56 -10.55 5.98
C SER A 483 -11.56 -11.40 6.77
N LEU A 484 -12.61 -10.79 7.35
CA LEU A 484 -13.67 -11.52 8.05
C LEU A 484 -14.43 -12.45 7.09
N PHE A 485 -14.79 -11.95 5.90
CA PHE A 485 -15.39 -12.78 4.87
C PHE A 485 -14.42 -13.89 4.42
N GLY A 486 -13.13 -13.58 4.31
CA GLY A 486 -12.08 -14.55 3.99
C GLY A 486 -11.98 -15.68 5.01
N ILE A 487 -12.05 -15.38 6.31
CA ILE A 487 -12.10 -16.40 7.37
C ILE A 487 -13.33 -17.27 7.20
N TYR A 488 -14.51 -16.66 7.06
CA TYR A 488 -15.76 -17.39 6.89
C TYR A 488 -15.71 -18.34 5.67
N PHE A 489 -15.22 -17.84 4.54
CA PHE A 489 -15.06 -18.63 3.32
C PHE A 489 -14.12 -19.84 3.51
N HIS A 490 -12.94 -19.63 4.08
CA HIS A 490 -11.95 -20.70 4.21
C HIS A 490 -12.29 -21.72 5.30
N GLN A 491 -12.96 -21.32 6.37
CA GLN A 491 -13.34 -22.22 7.45
C GLN A 491 -14.61 -23.02 7.13
N TYR A 492 -15.61 -22.42 6.49
CA TYR A 492 -16.93 -23.05 6.35
C TYR A 492 -17.27 -23.51 4.94
N LEU A 493 -16.71 -22.87 3.90
CA LEU A 493 -17.07 -23.16 2.51
C LEU A 493 -16.03 -24.01 1.76
N MET A 494 -14.77 -24.05 2.22
CA MET A 494 -13.71 -24.87 1.61
C MET A 494 -13.34 -26.14 2.39
N GLN A 495 -13.77 -26.28 3.66
CA GLN A 495 -13.55 -27.50 4.45
C GLN A 495 -14.68 -28.53 4.30
N ASN A 496 -15.84 -28.10 3.78
CA ASN A 496 -16.91 -28.97 3.30
C ASN A 496 -16.76 -29.18 1.79
#